data_AF-A0AAD7ZE48-F1
#
_entry.id   AF-A0AAD7ZE48-F1
#
_cell.length_a   1.000
_cell.length_b   1.000
_cell.length_c   1.000
_cell.angle_alpha   90.00
_cell.angle_beta   90.00
_cell.angle_gamma   90.00
#
_symmetry.space_group_name_H-M   'P 1'
#
loop_
_entity.id
_entity.type
_entity.pdbx_description
1 polymer ?
#
loop_
_entity_poly.entity_id
_entity_poly.type
_entity_poly.pdbx_seq_one_letter_code
_entity_poly.pdbx_strand_id
1 'polypeptide(L)'
;MKLWAEVFHVSASGAGTVKWQQVSEDLVPVNITCIQDSPECVFHITAYNSQVDKILDVRLVQPGTRIGQASECFVYWKDPMTNDTWGLNFTSPIDAKQFRECCAVVAV
;
A
#
# COMPACT_ATOMS: atom_id res chain seq x y z
N MET A 1 -12.49 1.44 -2.66
CA MET A 1 -12.00 0.91 -3.96
C MET A 1 -11.36 -0.45 -3.72
N LYS A 2 -11.40 -1.35 -4.71
CA LYS A 2 -10.77 -2.66 -4.64
C LYS A 2 -9.88 -2.88 -5.87
N LEU A 3 -8.64 -3.29 -5.66
CA LEU A 3 -7.64 -3.62 -6.69
C LEU A 3 -7.01 -4.98 -6.38
N TRP A 4 -6.35 -5.61 -7.35
CA TRP A 4 -5.62 -6.86 -7.14
C TRP A 4 -4.13 -6.59 -7.17
N ALA A 5 -3.42 -7.10 -6.17
CA ALA A 5 -1.97 -6.95 -6.07
C ALA A 5 -1.35 -8.09 -5.29
N GLU A 6 -0.05 -8.31 -5.52
CA GLU A 6 0.81 -9.01 -4.58
C GLU A 6 1.29 -8.02 -3.52
N VAL A 7 1.35 -8.46 -2.27
CA VAL A 7 1.71 -7.62 -1.11
C VAL A 7 3.16 -7.87 -0.74
N PHE A 8 3.91 -6.79 -0.54
CA PHE A 8 5.32 -6.81 -0.14
C PHE A 8 5.56 -5.98 1.11
N HIS A 9 6.51 -6.42 1.92
CA HIS A 9 6.99 -5.72 3.12
C HIS A 9 8.53 -5.65 3.09
N VAL A 10 9.11 -4.55 3.56
CA VAL A 10 10.57 -4.46 3.71
C VAL A 10 10.99 -5.23 4.96
N SER A 11 11.75 -6.30 4.78
CA SER A 11 12.41 -6.99 5.88
C SER A 11 13.60 -6.16 6.37
N ALA A 12 13.61 -5.80 7.66
CA ALA A 12 14.74 -5.14 8.29
C ALA A 12 15.91 -6.13 8.41
N SER A 13 16.73 -6.24 7.36
CA SER A 13 18.04 -6.88 7.48
C SER A 13 19.02 -5.84 8.03
N GLY A 14 19.69 -6.15 9.15
CA GLY A 14 20.57 -5.23 9.89
C GLY A 14 21.79 -4.68 9.16
N ALA A 15 21.89 -4.88 7.84
CA ALA A 15 23.01 -4.49 6.99
C ALA A 15 22.72 -3.26 6.10
N GLY A 16 21.66 -2.50 6.36
CA GLY A 16 21.35 -1.25 5.65
C GLY A 16 20.84 -1.44 4.21
N THR A 17 20.60 -2.68 3.78
CA THR A 17 20.06 -3.01 2.46
C THR A 17 18.56 -3.25 2.58
N VAL A 18 17.77 -2.51 1.80
CA VAL A 18 16.32 -2.70 1.69
C VAL A 18 16.07 -4.03 0.95
N LYS A 19 15.42 -4.97 1.63
CA LYS A 19 15.02 -6.25 1.03
C LYS A 19 13.49 -6.36 1.04
N TRP A 20 12.90 -6.31 -0.15
CA TRP A 20 11.48 -6.58 -0.33
C TRP A 20 11.19 -8.07 -0.15
N GLN A 21 10.25 -8.38 0.72
CA GLN A 21 9.73 -9.72 0.94
C GLN A 21 8.27 -9.75 0.54
N GLN A 22 7.93 -10.68 -0.35
CA GLN A 22 6.53 -10.94 -0.69
C GLN A 22 5.84 -11.62 0.50
N VAL A 23 4.69 -11.09 0.88
CA VAL A 23 3.86 -11.54 2.02
C VAL A 23 2.64 -12.32 1.54
N SER A 24 2.14 -12.04 0.33
CA SER A 24 1.05 -12.81 -0.28
C SER A 24 1.59 -13.89 -1.22
N GLU A 25 1.09 -15.12 -1.09
CA GLU A 25 1.45 -16.22 -2.00
C GLU A 25 0.93 -15.99 -3.43
N ASP A 26 -0.24 -15.37 -3.55
CA ASP A 26 -0.92 -15.05 -4.80
C ASP A 26 -1.37 -13.58 -4.84
N LEU A 27 -1.99 -13.17 -5.95
CA LEU A 27 -2.75 -11.93 -6.05
C LEU A 27 -3.89 -11.93 -5.04
N VAL A 28 -3.94 -10.90 -4.20
CA VAL A 28 -5.00 -10.71 -3.21
C VAL A 28 -5.81 -9.46 -3.51
N PRO A 29 -7.09 -9.44 -3.10
CA PRO A 29 -7.89 -8.23 -3.16
C PRO A 29 -7.41 -7.22 -2.11
N VAL A 30 -6.93 -6.07 -2.56
CA VAL A 30 -6.58 -4.92 -1.73
C VAL A 30 -7.75 -3.97 -1.68
N ASN A 31 -8.28 -3.72 -0.48
CA ASN A 31 -9.33 -2.76 -0.24
C ASN A 31 -8.72 -1.44 0.25
N ILE A 32 -9.11 -0.34 -0.40
CA ILE A 32 -8.71 1.03 -0.06
C ILE A 32 -9.97 1.80 0.32
N THR A 33 -10.03 2.31 1.54
CA THR A 33 -11.18 3.08 2.06
C THR A 33 -10.69 4.39 2.64
N CYS A 34 -11.24 5.52 2.18
CA CYS A 34 -11.05 6.79 2.86
C CYS A 34 -11.89 6.78 4.14
N ILE A 35 -11.24 6.83 5.31
CA ILE A 35 -11.88 6.77 6.62
C ILE A 35 -11.92 8.13 7.33
N GLN A 36 -11.19 9.11 6.81
CA GLN A 36 -11.21 10.51 7.22
C GLN A 36 -10.81 11.34 6.00
N ASP A 37 -11.49 12.45 5.76
CA ASP A 37 -11.21 13.38 4.68
C ASP A 37 -10.62 14.73 5.18
N SER A 38 -10.99 15.16 6.39
CA SER A 38 -10.56 16.42 6.99
C SER A 38 -10.14 16.27 8.46
N PRO A 39 -9.11 17.00 8.94
CA PRO A 39 -8.27 17.95 8.20
C PRO A 39 -7.24 17.29 7.28
N GLU A 40 -6.98 15.99 7.48
CA GLU A 40 -6.13 15.15 6.64
C GLU A 40 -6.96 14.01 6.06
N CYS A 41 -6.65 13.58 4.84
CA CYS A 41 -7.21 12.38 4.25
C CYS A 41 -6.48 11.14 4.79
N VAL A 42 -7.21 10.23 5.43
CA VAL A 42 -6.68 8.95 5.92
C VAL A 42 -7.29 7.81 5.12
N PHE A 43 -6.45 7.10 4.39
CA PHE A 43 -6.82 5.89 3.66
C PHE A 43 -6.42 4.66 4.47
N HIS A 44 -7.40 3.82 4.76
CA HIS A 44 -7.20 2.51 5.35
C HIS A 44 -7.06 1.47 4.24
N ILE A 45 -5.97 0.73 4.25
CA ILE A 45 -5.62 -0.24 3.20
C ILE A 45 -5.50 -1.61 3.84
N THR A 46 -6.31 -2.56 3.37
CA THR A 46 -6.35 -3.92 3.90
C THR A 46 -6.32 -4.97 2.82
N ALA A 47 -5.73 -6.12 3.11
CA ALA A 47 -5.76 -7.31 2.27
C ALA A 47 -5.76 -8.58 3.12
N TYR A 48 -6.44 -9.60 2.61
CA TYR A 48 -6.55 -10.92 3.24
C TYR A 48 -6.03 -11.98 2.27
N ASN A 49 -5.32 -12.98 2.78
CA ASN A 49 -4.89 -14.13 1.98
C ASN A 49 -6.05 -15.10 1.70
N SER A 50 -5.77 -16.19 0.99
CA SER A 50 -6.75 -17.26 0.68
C SER A 50 -7.29 -17.99 1.91
N GLN A 51 -6.58 -17.93 3.04
CA GLN A 51 -6.97 -18.50 4.33
C GLN A 51 -7.77 -17.51 5.18
N VAL A 52 -8.08 -16.32 4.65
CA VAL A 52 -8.80 -15.24 5.35
C VAL A 52 -7.96 -14.60 6.48
N ASP A 53 -6.65 -14.82 6.50
CA ASP A 53 -5.76 -14.10 7.39
C ASP A 53 -5.48 -12.71 6.85
N LYS A 54 -5.51 -11.73 7.75
CA LYS A 54 -5.18 -10.34 7.43
C LYS A 54 -3.67 -10.19 7.28
N ILE A 55 -3.21 -9.99 6.04
CA ILE A 55 -1.79 -9.88 5.69
C ILE A 55 -1.34 -8.43 5.44
N LEU A 56 -2.29 -7.51 5.31
CA LEU A 56 -2.07 -6.08 5.20
C LEU A 56 -3.14 -5.34 6.00
N ASP A 57 -2.71 -4.46 6.88
CA ASP A 57 -3.59 -3.57 7.66
C ASP A 57 -2.82 -2.30 8.02
N VAL A 58 -2.86 -1.31 7.14
CA VAL A 58 -1.99 -0.14 7.21
C VAL A 58 -2.74 1.13 6.84
N ARG A 59 -2.13 2.27 7.16
CA ARG A 59 -2.67 3.59 6.83
C ARG A 59 -1.79 4.34 5.84
N LEU A 60 -2.43 5.21 5.07
CA LEU A 60 -1.78 6.20 4.23
C LEU A 60 -2.47 7.55 4.51
N VAL A 61 -1.69 8.54 4.92
CA VAL A 61 -2.19 9.87 5.30
C VAL A 61 -1.75 10.91 4.26
N GLN A 62 -2.68 11.71 3.76
CA GLN A 62 -2.40 12.87 2.92
C GLN A 62 -2.94 14.18 3.51
N PRO A 63 -2.18 15.29 3.39
CA PRO A 63 -0.80 15.34 2.92
C PRO A 63 0.17 14.65 3.92
N GLY A 64 1.31 14.15 3.43
CA GLY A 64 2.44 13.75 4.31
C GLY A 64 3.08 12.40 3.99
N THR A 65 2.29 11.42 3.54
CA THR A 65 2.84 10.12 3.13
C THR A 65 3.39 10.20 1.71
N ARG A 66 4.71 9.98 1.55
CA ARG A 66 5.32 9.89 0.22
C ARG A 66 5.01 8.52 -0.39
N ILE A 67 4.36 8.55 -1.55
CA ILE A 67 4.07 7.37 -2.35
C ILE A 67 5.15 7.27 -3.44
N GLY A 68 6.02 6.27 -3.33
CA GLY A 68 7.03 5.93 -4.32
C GLY A 68 6.52 4.92 -5.35
N GLN A 69 7.15 4.91 -6.53
CA GLN A 69 6.87 3.94 -7.58
C GLN A 69 8.21 3.40 -8.10
N ALA A 70 8.42 2.09 -7.98
CA ALA A 70 9.67 1.43 -8.37
C ALA A 70 9.62 0.83 -9.79
N SER A 71 8.43 0.49 -10.27
CA SER A 71 8.14 0.06 -11.64
C SER A 71 6.76 0.54 -12.06
N GLU A 72 6.35 0.29 -13.31
CA GLU A 72 5.02 0.68 -13.78
C GLU A 72 3.87 0.09 -12.94
N CYS A 73 4.07 -1.08 -12.32
CA CYS A 73 3.07 -1.75 -11.49
C CYS A 73 3.38 -1.76 -9.98
N PHE A 74 4.59 -1.38 -9.56
CA PHE A 74 5.01 -1.49 -8.16
C PHE A 74 5.00 -0.14 -7.44
N VAL A 75 4.08 0.02 -6.49
CA VAL A 75 3.92 1.22 -5.66
C VAL A 75 4.28 0.89 -4.21
N TYR A 76 4.94 1.82 -3.52
CA TYR A 76 5.31 1.64 -2.12
C TYR A 76 5.17 2.92 -1.30
N TRP A 77 5.00 2.76 0.00
CA TRP A 77 4.96 3.85 0.95
C TRP A 77 5.44 3.38 2.33
N LYS A 78 5.69 4.35 3.20
CA LYS A 78 5.99 4.10 4.61
C LYS A 78 4.72 4.32 5.42
N ASP A 79 4.29 3.33 6.19
CA ASP A 79 3.16 3.50 7.11
C ASP A 79 3.58 4.46 8.23
N PRO A 80 2.90 5.60 8.42
CA PRO A 80 3.25 6.54 9.48
C PRO A 80 3.04 5.97 10.89
N MET A 81 2.21 4.94 11.06
CA MET A 81 1.90 4.35 12.37
C MET A 81 2.99 3.39 12.85
N THR A 82 3.46 2.50 11.98
CA THR A 82 4.43 1.46 12.35
C THR A 82 5.85 1.78 11.90
N ASN A 83 6.02 2.78 11.02
CA ASN A 83 7.27 3.13 10.37
C ASN A 83 7.80 2.02 9.42
N ASP A 84 6.98 1.02 9.13
CA ASP A 84 7.29 -0.04 8.18
C ASP A 84 7.10 0.43 6.74
N THR A 85 7.80 -0.20 5.81
CA THR A 85 7.66 0.10 4.37
C THR A 85 6.91 -1.04 3.70
N TRP A 86 5.81 -0.68 3.04
CA TRP A 86 4.91 -1.61 2.36
C TRP A 86 4.88 -1.34 0.87
N GLY A 87 4.66 -2.39 0.08
CA GLY A 87 4.62 -2.34 -1.37
C GLY A 87 3.49 -3.18 -1.93
N LEU A 88 2.92 -2.72 -3.04
CA LEU A 88 1.89 -3.41 -3.81
C LEU A 88 2.37 -3.55 -5.25
N ASN A 89 2.39 -4.79 -5.75
CA ASN A 89 2.63 -5.07 -7.16
C ASN A 89 1.29 -5.35 -7.84
N PHE A 90 0.78 -4.39 -8.60
CA PHE A 90 -0.52 -4.49 -9.23
C PHE A 90 -0.50 -5.32 -10.52
N THR A 91 -1.67 -5.79 -10.93
CA THR A 91 -1.87 -6.54 -12.19
C THR A 91 -1.57 -5.73 -13.45
N SER A 92 -1.66 -4.40 -13.38
CA SER A 92 -1.39 -3.52 -14.52
C SER A 92 -0.91 -2.12 -14.10
N PRO A 93 -0.25 -1.37 -15.01
CA PRO A 93 0.12 0.03 -14.76
C PRO A 93 -1.08 0.94 -14.50
N ILE A 94 -2.25 0.59 -15.06
CA ILE A 94 -3.49 1.34 -14.88
C ILE A 94 -3.97 1.22 -13.43
N ASP A 95 -3.93 0.01 -12.86
CA ASP A 95 -4.32 -0.23 -11.47
C ASP A 95 -3.38 0.51 -10.50
N ALA A 96 -2.07 0.49 -10.78
CA ALA A 96 -1.07 1.24 -10.00
C ALA A 96 -1.32 2.75 -10.05
N LYS A 97 -1.64 3.29 -11.23
CA LYS A 97 -2.02 4.69 -11.39
C LYS A 97 -3.30 5.01 -10.62
N GLN A 98 -4.32 4.17 -10.72
CA GLN A 98 -5.60 4.37 -10.04
C GLN A 98 -5.44 4.36 -8.51
N PHE A 99 -4.60 3.47 -7.96
CA PHE A 99 -4.25 3.48 -6.54
C PHE A 99 -3.65 4.84 -6.12
N ARG A 100 -2.65 5.32 -6.88
CA ARG A 100 -1.97 6.59 -6.59
C ARG A 100 -2.92 7.77 -6.67
N GLU A 101 -3.76 7.85 -7.70
CA GLU A 101 -4.74 8.93 -7.88
C GLU A 101 -5.78 8.93 -6.76
N CYS A 102 -6.30 7.76 -6.39
CA CYS A 102 -7.22 7.61 -5.26
C CYS A 102 -6.61 8.12 -3.96
N CYS A 103 -5.34 7.79 -3.70
CA CYS A 103 -4.65 8.17 -2.47
C CYS A 103 -3.99 9.56 -2.53
N ALA A 104 -4.11 10.30 -3.64
CA ALA A 104 -3.52 11.64 -3.81
C ALA A 104 -4.55 12.77 -3.70
N VAL A 105 -5.84 12.44 -3.52
CA VAL A 105 -6.90 13.45 -3.34
C VAL A 105 -6.58 14.27 -2.10
N VAL A 106 -6.19 15.52 -2.32
CA VAL A 106 -6.13 16.56 -1.29
C VAL A 106 -7.58 17.00 -1.08
N ALA A 107 -8.08 16.93 0.15
CA ALA A 107 -9.35 17.57 0.47
C ALA A 107 -9.27 19.05 0.06
N VAL A 108 -10.24 19.49 -0.75
CA VAL A 108 -10.34 20.86 -1.28
C VAL A 108 -10.67 21.84 -0.15
#